data_AF-A0A2E2P3W8-F1
#
_entry.id   AF-A0A2E2P3W8-F1
#
_cell.length_a   1.000
_cell.length_b   1.000
_cell.length_c   1.000
_cell.angle_alpha   90.00
_cell.angle_beta   90.00
_cell.angle_gamma   90.00
#
_symmetry.space_group_name_H-M   'P 1'
#
loop_
_entity.id
_entity.type
_entity.pdbx_description
1 polymer ?
#
loop_
_entity_poly.entity_id
_entity_poly.type
_entity_poly.pdbx_seq_one_letter_code
_entity_poly.pdbx_strand_id
1 'polypeptide(L)'
;MDAVLKILLLPITLLYSLLTLFRNMLFDIGILKSKSFDFPVISIGNLSVGGTGKTPHTEYVIDQLKDNYRLAVLSRGYKRESKGFRVASKEDNANTIGDEPYQIFKKYQDVIVAVDEKRKRGIEKLRELNPPPEIVVLDDAFQHRWVKAGLNILLTDYTIPYTEDIPLPSGRLREPRRGAKRADLIVVTKSPEVLSPLEIRRITSIINPEPYQKVFFSFIDYQKLRPMNEAAKRIWKYKNPMGIYSFLLVSAIANPKPLLLYLKRHSREVKSLSFGDHHFFTEKDYQRINSEFQDIFSNKKAIIITEKDATKIDLELMGDIPVFILPIKISFHKQGEEEFIREIKEHVRSYTRIS
;
A
#
# COMPACT_ATOMS: atom_id res chain seq x y z
N MET A 1 6.23 8.74 19.37
CA MET A 1 7.41 9.57 19.66
C MET A 1 7.01 10.57 20.72
N ASP A 2 7.79 10.68 21.78
CA ASP A 2 7.59 11.65 22.86
C ASP A 2 7.49 13.08 22.28
N ALA A 3 6.61 13.92 22.83
CA ALA A 3 6.46 15.31 22.45
C ALA A 3 7.77 16.10 22.65
N VAL A 4 8.53 15.80 23.69
CA VAL A 4 9.83 16.42 23.96
C VAL A 4 10.83 16.07 22.85
N LEU A 5 10.89 14.80 22.47
CA LEU A 5 11.76 14.33 21.41
C LEU A 5 11.41 14.96 20.05
N LYS A 6 10.11 15.14 19.76
CA LYS A 6 9.68 15.87 18.55
C LYS A 6 10.23 17.29 18.52
N ILE A 7 10.16 18.00 19.64
CA ILE A 7 10.64 19.39 19.72
C ILE A 7 12.16 19.45 19.52
N LEU A 8 12.91 18.54 20.15
CA LEU A 8 14.37 18.45 20.00
C LEU A 8 14.81 18.15 18.56
N LEU A 9 13.98 17.45 17.79
CA LEU A 9 14.26 17.09 16.40
C LEU A 9 13.82 18.15 15.36
N LEU A 10 13.20 19.26 15.79
CA LEU A 10 12.74 20.33 14.90
C LEU A 10 13.86 20.97 14.07
N PRO A 11 15.07 21.25 14.62
CA PRO A 11 16.16 21.81 13.81
C PRO A 11 16.57 20.88 12.65
N ILE A 12 16.63 19.57 12.91
CA ILE A 12 16.93 18.55 11.89
C ILE A 12 15.80 18.48 10.87
N THR A 13 14.55 18.64 11.32
CA THR A 13 13.36 18.65 10.46
C THR A 13 13.37 19.86 9.52
N LEU A 14 13.79 21.03 10.01
CA LEU A 14 13.93 22.22 9.18
C LEU A 14 15.00 22.00 8.09
N LEU A 15 16.17 21.48 8.45
CA LEU A 15 17.22 21.17 7.48
C LEU A 15 16.75 20.15 6.43
N TYR A 16 16.11 19.05 6.86
CA TYR A 16 15.54 18.06 5.95
C TYR A 16 14.49 18.67 5.00
N SER A 17 13.63 19.54 5.53
CA SER A 17 12.61 20.27 4.77
C SER A 17 13.24 21.19 3.73
N LEU A 18 14.32 21.90 4.08
CA LEU A 18 15.03 22.77 3.15
C LEU A 18 15.68 21.98 2.02
N LEU A 19 16.33 20.86 2.31
CA LEU A 19 16.95 20.00 1.29
C LEU A 19 15.91 19.43 0.30
N THR A 20 14.78 18.94 0.83
CA THR A 20 13.70 18.39 0.00
C THR A 20 12.99 19.48 -0.79
N LEU A 21 12.79 20.67 -0.21
CA LEU A 21 12.22 21.83 -0.90
C LEU A 21 13.15 22.33 -2.01
N PHE A 22 14.46 22.44 -1.75
CA PHE A 22 15.45 22.83 -2.75
C PHE A 22 15.47 21.85 -3.92
N ARG A 23 15.55 20.54 -3.65
CA ARG A 23 15.46 19.50 -4.69
C ARG A 23 14.18 19.63 -5.51
N ASN A 24 13.03 19.86 -4.85
CA ASN A 24 11.76 20.02 -5.53
C ASN A 24 11.73 21.27 -6.42
N MET A 25 12.26 22.39 -5.93
CA MET A 25 12.39 23.62 -6.69
C MET A 25 13.24 23.40 -7.95
N LEU A 26 14.34 22.66 -7.88
CA LEU A 26 15.17 22.34 -9.06
C LEU A 26 14.40 21.59 -10.15
N PHE A 27 13.42 20.74 -9.79
CA PHE A 27 12.51 20.13 -10.75
C PHE A 27 11.47 21.13 -11.27
N ASP A 28 10.92 21.98 -10.39
CA ASP A 28 9.90 22.97 -10.76
C ASP A 28 10.43 23.99 -11.79
N ILE A 29 11.69 24.42 -11.65
CA ILE A 29 12.34 25.36 -12.58
C ILE A 29 13.06 24.67 -13.76
N GLY A 30 12.99 23.34 -13.86
CA GLY A 30 13.51 22.58 -15.01
C GLY A 30 15.02 22.31 -15.03
N ILE A 31 15.77 22.64 -13.96
CA ILE A 31 17.20 22.27 -13.83
C ILE A 31 17.34 20.74 -13.77
N LEU A 32 16.53 20.09 -12.93
CA LEU A 32 16.40 18.64 -12.94
C LEU A 32 15.28 18.24 -13.91
N LYS A 33 15.61 17.37 -14.86
CA LYS A 33 14.69 16.98 -15.95
C LYS A 33 13.79 15.80 -15.56
N SER A 34 12.49 16.02 -15.67
CA SER A 34 11.47 14.96 -15.65
C SER A 34 11.23 14.44 -17.07
N LYS A 35 11.02 13.12 -17.23
CA LYS A 35 10.57 12.53 -18.50
C LYS A 35 9.07 12.24 -18.45
N SER A 36 8.34 12.73 -19.45
CA SER A 36 6.98 12.29 -19.77
C SER A 36 7.01 11.15 -20.78
N PHE A 37 5.90 10.43 -20.88
CA PHE A 37 5.71 9.32 -21.81
C PHE A 37 4.45 9.56 -22.64
N ASP A 38 4.45 9.01 -23.85
CA ASP A 38 3.40 9.08 -24.86
C ASP A 38 2.30 8.01 -24.67
N PHE A 39 2.30 7.34 -23.52
CA PHE A 39 1.29 6.37 -23.12
C PHE A 39 0.91 6.58 -21.63
N PRO A 40 -0.23 6.03 -21.16
CA PRO A 40 -0.70 6.21 -19.80
C PRO A 40 0.29 5.72 -18.74
N VAL A 41 0.73 6.64 -17.88
CA VAL A 41 1.50 6.35 -16.68
C VAL A 41 0.76 6.92 -15.47
N ILE A 42 0.31 6.04 -14.58
CA ILE A 42 -0.44 6.39 -13.36
C ILE A 42 0.49 6.23 -12.17
N SER A 43 0.70 7.29 -11.39
CA SER A 43 1.52 7.26 -10.18
C SER A 43 0.63 7.20 -8.95
N ILE A 44 0.87 6.21 -8.09
CA ILE A 44 0.21 6.09 -6.79
C ILE A 44 1.28 6.28 -5.71
N GLY A 45 1.00 7.12 -4.72
CA GLY A 45 1.89 7.26 -3.58
C GLY A 45 1.35 8.20 -2.54
N ASN A 46 2.14 8.48 -1.52
CA ASN A 46 1.76 9.39 -0.44
C ASN A 46 2.90 10.32 -0.08
N LEU A 47 2.62 11.36 0.72
CA LEU A 47 3.66 12.23 1.26
C LEU A 47 4.29 11.70 2.55
N SER A 48 3.69 10.74 3.23
CA SER A 48 4.15 10.27 4.55
C SER A 48 4.98 8.98 4.48
N VAL A 49 5.80 8.71 5.48
CA VAL A 49 6.29 7.36 5.77
C VAL A 49 5.22 6.56 6.52
N GLY A 50 5.25 5.25 6.34
CA GLY A 50 4.26 4.33 6.91
C GLY A 50 3.18 3.91 5.90
N GLY A 51 2.34 2.95 6.33
CA GLY A 51 1.35 2.32 5.47
C GLY A 51 0.11 3.17 5.29
N THR A 52 0.03 3.97 4.22
CA THR A 52 -1.18 4.69 3.79
C THR A 52 -2.11 3.87 2.89
N GLY A 53 -1.77 2.59 2.67
CA GLY A 53 -2.54 1.68 1.83
C GLY A 53 -2.17 1.73 0.35
N LYS A 54 -0.92 2.12 0.00
CA LYS A 54 -0.43 2.19 -1.39
C LYS A 54 -0.68 0.91 -2.17
N THR A 55 -0.16 -0.23 -1.70
CA THR A 55 -0.32 -1.52 -2.38
C THR A 55 -1.80 -1.87 -2.59
N PRO A 56 -2.71 -1.82 -1.59
CA PRO A 56 -4.13 -2.01 -1.84
C PRO A 56 -4.79 -1.05 -2.85
N HIS A 57 -4.35 0.21 -2.93
CA HIS A 57 -4.86 1.15 -3.94
C HIS A 57 -4.29 0.87 -5.33
N THR A 58 -3.03 0.43 -5.41
CA THR A 58 -2.42 -0.09 -6.64
C THR A 58 -3.19 -1.31 -7.13
N GLU A 59 -3.50 -2.26 -6.24
CA GLU A 59 -4.35 -3.42 -6.55
C GLU A 59 -5.75 -3.02 -7.04
N TYR A 60 -6.36 -2.00 -6.43
CA TYR A 60 -7.64 -1.47 -6.88
C TYR A 60 -7.56 -0.95 -8.33
N VAL A 61 -6.54 -0.16 -8.66
CA VAL A 61 -6.34 0.34 -10.04
C VAL A 61 -6.08 -0.80 -11.03
N ILE A 62 -5.33 -1.83 -10.62
CA ILE A 62 -5.13 -3.04 -11.42
C ILE A 62 -6.47 -3.71 -11.73
N ASP A 63 -7.32 -3.94 -10.72
CA ASP A 63 -8.63 -4.57 -10.89
C ASP A 63 -9.54 -3.80 -11.87
N GLN A 64 -9.41 -2.47 -11.95
CA GLN A 64 -10.22 -1.64 -12.87
C GLN A 64 -9.74 -1.65 -14.33
N LEU A 65 -8.50 -2.07 -14.59
CA LEU A 65 -7.85 -1.87 -15.89
C LEU A 65 -7.36 -3.18 -16.55
N LYS A 66 -6.98 -4.19 -15.76
CA LYS A 66 -6.31 -5.41 -16.25
C LYS A 66 -7.10 -6.19 -17.31
N ASP A 67 -8.43 -6.16 -17.25
CA ASP A 67 -9.29 -6.94 -18.16
C ASP A 67 -9.40 -6.30 -19.55
N ASN A 68 -9.05 -5.01 -19.69
CA ASN A 68 -9.17 -4.26 -20.94
C ASN A 68 -7.83 -3.83 -21.53
N TYR A 69 -6.75 -3.89 -20.76
CA TYR A 69 -5.45 -3.36 -21.15
C TYR A 69 -4.33 -4.23 -20.62
N ARG A 70 -3.26 -4.35 -21.40
CA ARG A 70 -2.02 -4.96 -20.94
C ARG A 70 -1.31 -4.03 -19.97
N LEU A 71 -1.46 -4.32 -18.68
CA LEU A 71 -0.96 -3.48 -17.60
C LEU A 71 0.40 -3.98 -17.07
N ALA A 72 1.28 -3.03 -16.75
CA ALA A 72 2.47 -3.28 -15.96
C ALA A 72 2.46 -2.46 -14.67
N VAL A 73 2.85 -3.08 -13.56
CA VAL A 73 3.13 -2.43 -12.28
C VAL A 73 4.63 -2.28 -12.15
N LEU A 74 5.11 -1.06 -11.89
CA LEU A 74 6.51 -0.80 -11.60
C LEU A 74 6.66 -0.28 -10.17
N SER A 75 7.31 -1.08 -9.34
CA SER A 75 7.65 -0.70 -7.97
C SER A 75 9.15 -0.45 -7.82
N ARG A 76 9.54 0.10 -6.66
CA ARG A 76 10.96 0.17 -6.28
C ARG A 76 11.54 -1.20 -5.93
N GLY A 77 10.70 -2.09 -5.38
CA GLY A 77 11.16 -3.29 -4.68
C GLY A 77 11.94 -2.96 -3.41
N TYR A 78 11.28 -2.30 -2.45
CA TYR A 78 11.93 -1.88 -1.21
C TYR A 78 12.53 -3.07 -0.44
N LYS A 79 13.75 -2.91 0.09
CA LYS A 79 14.52 -3.94 0.82
C LYS A 79 14.83 -5.24 0.06
N ARG A 80 14.57 -5.31 -1.25
CA ARG A 80 14.96 -6.47 -2.04
C ARG A 80 16.49 -6.61 -2.13
N GLU A 81 16.96 -7.83 -2.32
CA GLU A 81 18.38 -8.16 -2.50
C GLU A 81 18.86 -7.93 -3.95
N SER A 82 17.97 -8.16 -4.93
CA SER A 82 18.30 -7.92 -6.33
C SER A 82 18.47 -6.43 -6.62
N LYS A 83 19.22 -6.12 -7.69
CA LYS A 83 19.46 -4.73 -8.11
C LYS A 83 19.06 -4.57 -9.56
N GLY A 84 18.69 -3.35 -9.93
CA GLY A 84 18.42 -3.01 -11.31
C GLY A 84 17.02 -3.43 -11.78
N PHE A 85 16.81 -3.35 -13.08
CA PHE A 85 15.52 -3.72 -13.67
C PHE A 85 15.33 -5.23 -13.61
N ARG A 86 14.18 -5.67 -13.11
CA ARG A 86 13.78 -7.08 -13.10
C ARG A 86 12.27 -7.20 -13.26
N VAL A 87 11.83 -8.09 -14.14
CA VAL A 87 10.43 -8.51 -14.25
C VAL A 87 10.24 -9.73 -13.36
N ALA A 88 9.18 -9.73 -12.55
CA ALA A 88 8.86 -10.82 -11.63
C ALA A 88 8.58 -12.12 -12.40
N SER A 89 9.16 -13.22 -11.94
CA SER A 89 8.92 -14.56 -12.46
C SER A 89 8.49 -15.53 -11.34
N LYS A 90 8.15 -16.77 -11.69
CA LYS A 90 7.80 -17.81 -10.71
C LYS A 90 8.97 -18.19 -9.78
N GLU A 91 10.20 -17.86 -10.17
CA GLU A 91 11.41 -18.07 -9.36
C GLU A 91 11.64 -16.96 -8.34
N ASP A 92 10.92 -15.84 -8.46
CA ASP A 92 11.04 -14.72 -7.54
C ASP A 92 10.26 -14.92 -6.24
N ASN A 93 10.70 -14.20 -5.21
CA ASN A 93 10.10 -14.18 -3.89
C ASN A 93 10.23 -12.78 -3.25
N ALA A 94 9.74 -12.63 -2.02
CA ALA A 94 9.80 -11.36 -1.29
C ALA A 94 11.24 -10.84 -1.08
N ASN A 95 12.27 -11.71 -1.02
CA ASN A 95 13.67 -11.28 -0.93
C ASN A 95 14.17 -10.73 -2.27
N THR A 96 13.81 -11.36 -3.39
CA THR A 96 14.37 -10.97 -4.69
C THR A 96 13.71 -9.72 -5.26
N ILE A 97 12.40 -9.53 -5.09
CA ILE A 97 11.67 -8.39 -5.69
C ILE A 97 10.99 -7.47 -4.65
N GLY A 98 11.04 -7.81 -3.36
CA GLY A 98 10.36 -7.09 -2.30
C GLY A 98 8.98 -7.67 -1.98
N ASP A 99 8.50 -7.42 -0.77
CA ASP A 99 7.22 -7.96 -0.27
C ASP A 99 5.99 -7.41 -1.01
N GLU A 100 5.90 -6.09 -1.19
CA GLU A 100 4.77 -5.46 -1.89
C GLU A 100 4.68 -5.91 -3.37
N PRO A 101 5.77 -5.89 -4.18
CA PRO A 101 5.71 -6.38 -5.57
C PRO A 101 5.42 -7.87 -5.66
N TYR A 102 5.97 -8.68 -4.76
CA TYR A 102 5.69 -10.11 -4.74
C TYR A 102 4.23 -10.42 -4.37
N GLN A 103 3.65 -9.67 -3.44
CA GLN A 103 2.22 -9.77 -3.13
C GLN A 103 1.36 -9.51 -4.39
N ILE A 104 1.63 -8.41 -5.10
CA ILE A 104 0.91 -8.07 -6.34
C ILE A 104 1.10 -9.18 -7.38
N PHE A 105 2.33 -9.62 -7.61
CA PHE A 105 2.64 -10.69 -8.57
C PHE A 105 1.85 -11.97 -8.26
N LYS A 106 1.85 -12.43 -7.00
CA LYS A 106 1.10 -13.62 -6.58
C LYS A 106 -0.41 -13.50 -6.78
N LYS A 107 -0.96 -12.29 -6.64
CA LYS A 107 -2.40 -12.02 -6.75
C LYS A 107 -2.85 -11.82 -8.21
N TYR A 108 -1.99 -11.27 -9.06
CA TYR A 108 -2.29 -10.92 -10.45
C TYR A 108 -1.29 -11.56 -11.42
N GLN A 109 -1.48 -12.84 -11.72
CA GLN A 109 -0.58 -13.61 -12.59
C GLN A 109 -0.57 -13.12 -14.05
N ASP A 110 -1.64 -12.47 -14.50
CA ASP A 110 -1.79 -11.94 -15.86
C ASP A 110 -1.28 -10.49 -16.01
N VAL A 111 -0.76 -9.91 -14.92
CA VAL A 111 -0.23 -8.53 -14.89
C VAL A 111 1.29 -8.56 -14.85
N ILE A 112 1.94 -7.73 -15.66
CA ILE A 112 3.39 -7.61 -15.61
C ILE A 112 3.77 -6.89 -14.32
N VAL A 113 4.55 -7.51 -13.45
CA VAL A 113 5.10 -6.84 -12.27
C VAL A 113 6.61 -6.71 -12.46
N ALA A 114 7.13 -5.48 -12.30
CA ALA A 114 8.55 -5.20 -12.42
C ALA A 114 9.03 -4.30 -11.30
N VAL A 115 10.34 -4.34 -11.07
CA VAL A 115 11.02 -3.60 -10.01
C VAL A 115 12.28 -2.93 -10.52
N ASP A 116 12.42 -1.64 -10.21
CA ASP A 116 13.60 -0.83 -10.54
C ASP A 116 13.73 0.36 -9.57
N GLU A 117 14.93 0.62 -9.04
CA GLU A 117 15.18 1.82 -8.24
C GLU A 117 14.98 3.11 -9.06
N LYS A 118 15.32 3.07 -10.36
CA LYS A 118 15.22 4.16 -11.32
C LYS A 118 13.96 4.00 -12.16
N ARG A 119 12.83 4.58 -11.71
CA ARG A 119 11.52 4.39 -12.38
C ARG A 119 11.55 4.79 -13.85
N LYS A 120 12.26 5.87 -14.21
CA LYS A 120 12.44 6.28 -15.61
C LYS A 120 13.00 5.13 -16.47
N ARG A 121 14.09 4.50 -16.01
CA ARG A 121 14.71 3.37 -16.69
C ARG A 121 13.77 2.16 -16.70
N GLY A 122 13.11 1.87 -15.58
CA GLY A 122 12.18 0.76 -15.49
C GLY A 122 11.01 0.88 -16.48
N ILE A 123 10.46 2.08 -16.66
CA ILE A 123 9.43 2.35 -17.67
C ILE A 123 9.98 2.14 -19.08
N GLU A 124 11.18 2.67 -19.37
CA GLU A 124 11.85 2.46 -20.67
C GLU A 124 12.05 0.96 -20.97
N LYS A 125 12.54 0.19 -19.98
CA LYS A 125 12.72 -1.26 -20.10
C LYS A 125 11.42 -2.04 -20.23
N LEU A 126 10.35 -1.61 -19.57
CA LEU A 126 9.02 -2.20 -19.75
C LEU A 126 8.52 -2.02 -21.20
N ARG A 127 8.84 -0.89 -21.84
CA ARG A 127 8.47 -0.62 -23.23
C ARG A 127 9.29 -1.40 -24.27
N GLU A 128 10.41 -1.99 -23.86
CA GLU A 128 11.19 -2.92 -24.70
C GLU A 128 10.59 -4.35 -24.70
N LEU A 129 9.61 -4.65 -23.85
CA LEU A 129 8.95 -5.95 -23.84
C LEU A 129 8.12 -6.19 -25.11
N ASN A 130 7.95 -7.46 -25.47
CA ASN A 130 7.16 -7.86 -26.63
C ASN A 130 5.97 -8.76 -26.25
N PRO A 131 4.71 -8.33 -26.48
CA PRO A 131 4.33 -6.93 -26.72
C PRO A 131 4.64 -5.99 -25.51
N PRO A 132 4.69 -4.67 -25.68
CA PRO A 132 4.88 -3.74 -24.56
C PRO A 132 3.58 -3.56 -23.76
N PRO A 133 3.64 -3.15 -22.48
CA PRO A 133 2.45 -2.78 -21.73
C PRO A 133 1.84 -1.49 -22.27
N GLU A 134 0.51 -1.44 -22.33
CA GLU A 134 -0.27 -0.28 -22.74
C GLU A 134 -0.37 0.77 -21.62
N ILE A 135 -0.33 0.31 -20.36
CA ILE A 135 -0.44 1.16 -19.17
C ILE A 135 0.64 0.77 -18.19
N VAL A 136 1.30 1.76 -17.58
CA VAL A 136 2.19 1.54 -16.43
C VAL A 136 1.63 2.20 -15.17
N VAL A 137 1.44 1.40 -14.13
CA VAL A 137 1.08 1.87 -12.78
C VAL A 137 2.34 1.88 -11.90
N LEU A 138 2.70 3.03 -11.37
CA LEU A 138 3.84 3.19 -10.48
C LEU A 138 3.39 3.06 -9.02
N ASP A 139 3.92 2.05 -8.33
CA ASP A 139 3.66 1.83 -6.91
C ASP A 139 4.68 2.60 -6.06
N ASP A 140 4.18 3.44 -5.16
CA ASP A 140 4.96 4.35 -4.28
C ASP A 140 5.97 5.25 -5.03
N ALA A 141 5.46 6.02 -6.00
CA ALA A 141 6.29 6.85 -6.88
C ALA A 141 6.07 8.36 -6.77
N PHE A 142 5.29 8.85 -5.79
CA PHE A 142 4.94 10.27 -5.68
C PHE A 142 6.17 11.21 -5.51
N GLN A 143 7.24 10.74 -4.85
CA GLN A 143 8.51 11.48 -4.72
C GLN A 143 9.46 11.30 -5.92
N HIS A 144 9.14 10.39 -6.87
CA HIS A 144 10.01 10.05 -7.98
C HIS A 144 9.84 11.03 -9.15
N ARG A 145 10.20 12.29 -8.91
CA ARG A 145 10.01 13.41 -9.85
C ARG A 145 10.76 13.31 -11.17
N TRP A 146 11.69 12.37 -11.35
CA TRP A 146 12.30 12.10 -12.66
C TRP A 146 11.30 11.52 -13.68
N VAL A 147 10.14 11.05 -13.23
CA VAL A 147 9.02 10.66 -14.07
C VAL A 147 7.89 11.65 -13.88
N LYS A 148 7.40 12.22 -14.97
CA LYS A 148 6.16 13.00 -14.99
C LYS A 148 5.04 12.05 -15.43
N ALA A 149 4.39 11.43 -14.45
CA ALA A 149 3.21 10.61 -14.69
C ALA A 149 2.07 11.49 -15.24
N GLY A 150 1.24 10.91 -16.10
CA GLY A 150 0.11 11.62 -16.69
C GLY A 150 -1.08 11.75 -15.71
N LEU A 151 -1.13 10.88 -14.69
CA LEU A 151 -2.07 10.98 -13.56
C LEU A 151 -1.34 10.65 -12.25
N ASN A 152 -1.42 11.53 -11.27
CA ASN A 152 -0.84 11.38 -9.93
C ASN A 152 -1.94 11.27 -8.88
N ILE A 153 -2.01 10.11 -8.23
CA ILE A 153 -2.95 9.80 -7.16
C ILE A 153 -2.20 9.88 -5.83
N LEU A 154 -2.55 10.87 -5.01
CA LEU A 154 -1.99 11.08 -3.68
C LEU A 154 -2.87 10.44 -2.61
N LEU A 155 -2.30 9.52 -1.85
CA LEU A 155 -2.95 8.90 -0.71
C LEU A 155 -2.63 9.67 0.58
N THR A 156 -3.64 9.87 1.42
CA THR A 156 -3.52 10.49 2.74
C THR A 156 -4.36 9.74 3.77
N ASP A 157 -3.85 9.51 4.97
CA ASP A 157 -4.59 8.77 6.00
C ASP A 157 -5.70 9.65 6.60
N TYR A 158 -6.89 9.09 6.81
CA TYR A 158 -8.04 9.79 7.40
C TYR A 158 -7.75 10.35 8.81
N THR A 159 -6.99 9.60 9.62
CA THR A 159 -6.78 9.97 11.03
C THR A 159 -5.77 11.08 11.22
N ILE A 160 -4.78 11.15 10.34
CA ILE A 160 -3.75 12.19 10.35
C ILE A 160 -3.41 12.55 8.90
N PRO A 161 -4.18 13.49 8.31
CA PRO A 161 -3.95 13.96 6.95
C PRO A 161 -2.56 14.57 6.77
N TYR A 162 -2.03 14.56 5.54
CA TYR A 162 -0.72 15.15 5.26
C TYR A 162 -0.64 16.64 5.62
N THR A 163 -1.78 17.35 5.63
CA THR A 163 -1.86 18.78 5.95
C THR A 163 -1.67 19.07 7.43
N GLU A 164 -1.79 18.08 8.31
CA GLU A 164 -1.63 18.24 9.76
C GLU A 164 -0.31 17.65 10.28
N ASP A 165 0.47 17.01 9.41
CA ASP A 165 1.76 16.40 9.76
C ASP A 165 2.93 17.30 9.35
N ILE A 166 4.13 17.02 9.86
CA ILE A 166 5.36 17.75 9.54
C ILE A 166 6.41 16.81 8.94
N PRO A 167 7.43 17.35 8.26
CA PRO A 167 8.50 16.51 7.70
C PRO A 167 9.26 15.70 8.75
N LEU A 168 9.93 14.66 8.26
CA LEU A 168 10.87 13.87 9.04
C LEU A 168 12.02 14.75 9.57
N PRO A 169 12.63 14.38 10.71
CA PRO A 169 12.27 13.25 11.57
C PRO A 169 11.18 13.57 12.62
N SER A 170 10.75 14.83 12.81
CA SER A 170 9.77 15.18 13.86
C SER A 170 8.35 14.71 13.58
N GLY A 171 7.99 14.60 12.30
CA GLY A 171 6.73 14.04 11.84
C GLY A 171 6.96 12.90 10.84
N ARG A 172 5.99 12.64 9.98
CA ARG A 172 6.06 11.51 9.03
C ARG A 172 6.21 11.96 7.58
N LEU A 173 6.14 13.25 7.24
CA LEU A 173 6.22 13.64 5.84
C LEU A 173 7.64 13.45 5.26
N ARG A 174 7.72 12.87 4.06
CA ARG A 174 8.95 12.69 3.28
C ARG A 174 9.39 13.97 2.56
N GLU A 175 8.51 14.95 2.46
CA GLU A 175 8.74 16.27 1.87
C GLU A 175 7.67 17.25 2.40
N PRO A 176 7.84 18.57 2.22
CA PRO A 176 6.84 19.55 2.65
C PRO A 176 5.47 19.34 2.01
N ARG A 177 4.42 19.77 2.73
CA ARG A 177 2.99 19.66 2.32
C ARG A 177 2.71 20.19 0.92
N ARG A 178 3.46 21.22 0.48
CA ARG A 178 3.38 21.80 -0.87
C ARG A 178 3.55 20.75 -1.99
N GLY A 179 4.23 19.63 -1.71
CA GLY A 179 4.33 18.53 -2.68
C GLY A 179 2.98 17.96 -3.11
N ALA A 180 1.93 18.11 -2.30
CA ALA A 180 0.58 17.67 -2.63
C ALA A 180 0.00 18.36 -3.88
N LYS A 181 0.46 19.57 -4.22
CA LYS A 181 0.02 20.28 -5.44
C LYS A 181 0.28 19.49 -6.73
N ARG A 182 1.18 18.50 -6.71
CA ARG A 182 1.44 17.66 -7.89
C ARG A 182 0.42 16.55 -8.10
N ALA A 183 -0.48 16.33 -7.14
CA ALA A 183 -1.54 15.35 -7.27
C ALA A 183 -2.63 15.87 -8.18
N ASP A 184 -3.23 14.98 -8.97
CA ASP A 184 -4.45 15.25 -9.73
C ASP A 184 -5.66 14.77 -8.92
N LEU A 185 -5.52 13.60 -8.27
CA LEU A 185 -6.53 13.03 -7.36
C LEU A 185 -5.92 12.86 -5.97
N ILE A 186 -6.70 13.19 -4.94
CA ILE A 186 -6.36 12.95 -3.53
C ILE A 186 -7.33 11.91 -2.98
N VAL A 187 -6.80 10.81 -2.44
CA VAL A 187 -7.61 9.77 -1.79
C VAL A 187 -7.33 9.77 -0.29
N VAL A 188 -8.36 10.08 0.49
CA VAL A 188 -8.38 9.94 1.94
C VAL A 188 -8.63 8.47 2.28
N THR A 189 -7.58 7.79 2.69
CA THR A 189 -7.56 6.35 2.93
C THR A 189 -7.90 6.00 4.36
N LYS A 190 -8.38 4.76 4.57
CA LYS A 190 -8.75 4.22 5.89
C LYS A 190 -9.78 5.08 6.62
N SER A 191 -10.66 5.73 5.87
CA SER A 191 -11.84 6.33 6.45
C SER A 191 -12.72 5.25 7.11
N PRO A 192 -13.57 5.61 8.07
CA PRO A 192 -14.67 4.76 8.51
C PRO A 192 -15.53 4.31 7.31
N GLU A 193 -16.10 3.12 7.39
CA GLU A 193 -17.03 2.58 6.38
C GLU A 193 -18.28 3.44 6.23
N VAL A 194 -18.72 4.08 7.31
CA VAL A 194 -19.81 5.05 7.32
C VAL A 194 -19.22 6.42 7.60
N LEU A 195 -19.32 7.33 6.63
CA LEU A 195 -18.95 8.73 6.76
C LEU A 195 -20.17 9.64 6.66
N SER A 196 -20.28 10.59 7.58
CA SER A 196 -21.29 11.64 7.45
C SER A 196 -20.88 12.70 6.42
N PRO A 197 -21.85 13.38 5.76
CA PRO A 197 -21.54 14.51 4.88
C PRO A 197 -20.75 15.64 5.59
N LEU A 198 -20.94 15.81 6.90
CA LEU A 198 -20.20 16.77 7.71
C LEU A 198 -18.73 16.38 7.85
N GLU A 199 -18.42 15.11 8.09
CA GLU A 199 -17.03 14.62 8.16
C GLU A 199 -16.32 14.74 6.82
N ILE A 200 -17.01 14.39 5.72
CA ILE A 200 -16.48 14.57 4.35
C ILE A 200 -16.11 16.04 4.14
N ARG A 201 -17.04 16.97 4.40
CA ARG A 201 -16.78 18.42 4.27
C ARG A 201 -15.63 18.89 5.15
N ARG A 202 -15.59 18.43 6.42
CA ARG A 202 -14.54 18.79 7.38
C ARG A 202 -13.16 18.36 6.89
N ILE A 203 -13.01 17.10 6.49
CA ILE A 203 -11.72 16.58 6.02
C ILE A 203 -11.32 17.21 4.68
N THR A 204 -12.25 17.40 3.74
CA THR A 204 -11.97 18.11 2.49
C THR A 204 -11.49 19.54 2.75
N SER A 205 -12.09 20.23 3.73
CA SER A 205 -11.63 21.57 4.16
C SER A 205 -10.23 21.55 4.78
N ILE A 206 -9.88 20.51 5.54
CA ILE A 206 -8.53 20.34 6.11
C ILE A 206 -7.49 20.07 5.02
N ILE A 207 -7.86 19.30 3.99
CA ILE A 207 -7.02 19.02 2.83
C ILE A 207 -6.78 20.29 2.00
N ASN A 208 -7.83 21.12 1.86
CA ASN A 208 -7.83 22.34 1.08
C ASN A 208 -7.27 22.12 -0.34
N PRO A 209 -7.93 21.26 -1.15
CA PRO A 209 -7.43 20.88 -2.47
C PRO A 209 -7.35 22.09 -3.41
N GLU A 210 -6.41 22.05 -4.35
CA GLU A 210 -6.36 23.02 -5.44
C GLU A 210 -7.61 22.86 -6.35
N PRO A 211 -8.01 23.88 -7.13
CA PRO A 211 -9.24 23.83 -7.93
C PRO A 211 -9.34 22.67 -8.93
N TYR A 212 -8.20 22.15 -9.39
CA TYR A 212 -8.12 21.00 -10.30
C TYR A 212 -8.09 19.64 -9.57
N GLN A 213 -7.92 19.64 -8.25
CA GLN A 213 -7.77 18.41 -7.47
C GLN A 213 -9.11 17.90 -7.00
N LYS A 214 -9.36 16.61 -7.26
CA LYS A 214 -10.54 15.92 -6.75
C LYS A 214 -10.20 15.11 -5.50
N VAL A 215 -11.09 15.13 -4.51
CA VAL A 215 -10.91 14.42 -3.23
C VAL A 215 -11.89 13.26 -3.15
N PHE A 216 -11.35 12.08 -2.90
CA PHE A 216 -12.10 10.83 -2.73
C PHE A 216 -11.85 10.25 -1.35
N PHE A 217 -12.77 9.42 -0.88
CA PHE A 217 -12.67 8.73 0.40
C PHE A 217 -12.74 7.23 0.17
N SER A 218 -11.80 6.51 0.77
CA SER A 218 -11.73 5.07 0.71
C SER A 218 -11.60 4.47 2.10
N PHE A 219 -12.08 3.24 2.25
CA PHE A 219 -12.01 2.46 3.48
C PHE A 219 -11.47 1.07 3.18
N ILE A 220 -11.02 0.39 4.23
CA ILE A 220 -10.53 -0.99 4.13
C ILE A 220 -11.74 -1.91 4.20
N ASP A 221 -11.97 -2.68 3.14
CA ASP A 221 -12.95 -3.75 3.09
C ASP A 221 -12.26 -5.09 3.41
N TYR A 222 -12.47 -5.58 4.63
CA TYR A 222 -11.90 -6.82 5.12
C TYR A 222 -12.65 -8.02 4.52
N GLN A 223 -11.95 -8.80 3.70
CA GLN A 223 -12.53 -9.91 2.99
C GLN A 223 -12.73 -11.14 3.89
N LYS A 224 -13.32 -12.20 3.33
CA LYS A 224 -13.40 -13.50 3.99
C LYS A 224 -12.01 -14.08 4.25
N LEU A 225 -11.83 -14.71 5.41
CA LEU A 225 -10.61 -15.44 5.76
C LEU A 225 -10.27 -16.49 4.71
N ARG A 226 -8.99 -16.63 4.40
CA ARG A 226 -8.49 -17.65 3.47
C ARG A 226 -7.55 -18.61 4.20
N PRO A 227 -7.80 -19.93 4.15
CA PRO A 227 -6.92 -20.90 4.80
C PRO A 227 -5.58 -21.01 4.07
N MET A 228 -4.48 -21.07 4.82
CA MET A 228 -3.13 -21.23 4.25
C MET A 228 -2.58 -22.65 4.30
N ASN A 229 -2.95 -23.41 5.33
CA ASN A 229 -2.48 -24.78 5.52
C ASN A 229 -3.65 -25.76 5.70
N GLU A 230 -3.33 -27.05 5.71
CA GLU A 230 -4.34 -28.12 5.82
C GLU A 230 -5.17 -28.01 7.12
N ALA A 231 -4.55 -27.62 8.23
CA ALA A 231 -5.24 -27.37 9.49
C ALA A 231 -6.33 -26.28 9.36
N ALA A 232 -6.03 -25.17 8.70
CA ALA A 232 -7.00 -24.12 8.42
C ALA A 232 -8.07 -24.55 7.42
N LYS A 233 -7.71 -25.31 6.37
CA LYS A 233 -8.67 -25.83 5.39
C LYS A 233 -9.73 -26.73 6.03
N ARG A 234 -9.32 -27.58 6.98
CA ARG A 234 -10.25 -28.43 7.76
C ARG A 234 -11.30 -27.59 8.47
N ILE A 235 -10.91 -26.49 9.11
CA ILE A 235 -11.85 -25.58 9.80
C ILE A 235 -12.76 -24.87 8.78
N TRP A 236 -12.17 -24.29 7.74
CA TRP A 236 -12.87 -23.49 6.74
C TRP A 236 -13.97 -24.27 6.01
N LYS A 237 -13.75 -25.57 5.75
CA LYS A 237 -14.70 -26.44 5.05
C LYS A 237 -16.06 -26.53 5.75
N TYR A 238 -16.08 -26.47 7.08
CA TYR A 238 -17.31 -26.65 7.86
C TYR A 238 -17.98 -25.34 8.25
N LYS A 239 -17.20 -24.27 8.52
CA LYS A 239 -17.76 -22.96 8.91
C LYS A 239 -16.72 -21.85 8.76
N ASN A 240 -17.19 -20.62 8.54
CA ASN A 240 -16.38 -19.43 8.73
C ASN A 240 -15.97 -19.34 10.22
N PRO A 241 -14.67 -19.30 10.57
CA PRO A 241 -14.23 -19.28 11.96
C PRO A 241 -14.45 -17.92 12.64
N MET A 242 -14.75 -16.87 11.87
CA MET A 242 -15.06 -15.54 12.39
C MET A 242 -16.27 -15.60 13.35
N GLY A 243 -16.17 -14.93 14.50
CA GLY A 243 -17.19 -14.90 15.56
C GLY A 243 -17.18 -16.12 16.49
N ILE A 244 -16.40 -17.16 16.18
CA ILE A 244 -16.43 -18.45 16.91
C ILE A 244 -15.07 -18.77 17.51
N TYR A 245 -13.99 -18.46 16.78
CA TYR A 245 -12.63 -18.77 17.19
C TYR A 245 -12.00 -17.57 17.93
N SER A 246 -11.05 -17.91 18.81
CA SER A 246 -10.05 -16.97 19.33
C SER A 246 -8.91 -16.90 18.32
N PHE A 247 -8.33 -15.71 18.12
CA PHE A 247 -7.24 -15.54 17.16
C PHE A 247 -5.98 -14.98 17.81
N LEU A 248 -4.83 -15.49 17.38
CA LEU A 248 -3.57 -14.78 17.48
C LEU A 248 -3.35 -14.01 16.17
N LEU A 249 -3.42 -12.68 16.23
CA LEU A 249 -3.01 -11.82 15.12
C LEU A 249 -1.48 -11.72 15.11
N VAL A 250 -0.84 -12.26 14.07
CA VAL A 250 0.58 -12.09 13.81
C VAL A 250 0.74 -11.08 12.68
N SER A 251 1.46 -9.99 12.92
CA SER A 251 1.62 -8.94 11.89
C SER A 251 2.97 -8.22 11.95
N ALA A 252 3.50 -7.87 10.78
CA ALA A 252 4.72 -7.08 10.60
C ALA A 252 4.45 -5.90 9.66
N ILE A 253 3.37 -5.16 9.96
CA ILE A 253 2.90 -3.98 9.21
C ILE A 253 3.07 -2.70 10.03
N ALA A 254 3.21 -1.55 9.36
CA ALA A 254 3.42 -0.25 9.99
C ALA A 254 2.41 0.13 11.10
N ASN A 255 1.13 -0.25 10.96
CA ASN A 255 0.10 0.04 11.96
C ASN A 255 -0.98 -1.06 11.99
N PRO A 256 -0.91 -2.01 12.92
CA PRO A 256 -1.88 -3.10 13.03
C PRO A 256 -3.16 -2.71 13.78
N LYS A 257 -3.25 -1.50 14.38
CA LYS A 257 -4.39 -1.12 15.24
C LYS A 257 -5.75 -1.23 14.55
N PRO A 258 -5.96 -0.76 13.30
CA PRO A 258 -7.27 -0.89 12.64
C PRO A 258 -7.69 -2.36 12.46
N LEU A 259 -6.74 -3.21 12.06
CA LEU A 259 -6.95 -4.65 11.90
C LEU A 259 -7.28 -5.33 13.24
N LEU A 260 -6.54 -4.99 14.31
CA LEU A 260 -6.83 -5.49 15.65
C LEU A 260 -8.24 -5.09 16.12
N LEU A 261 -8.64 -3.83 15.89
CA LEU A 261 -9.99 -3.35 16.24
C LEU A 261 -11.08 -4.05 15.43
N TYR A 262 -10.83 -4.33 14.15
CA TYR A 262 -11.73 -5.11 13.32
C TYR A 262 -11.90 -6.53 13.87
N LEU A 263 -10.79 -7.24 14.12
CA LEU A 263 -10.84 -8.61 14.63
C LEU A 263 -11.50 -8.70 16.00
N LYS A 264 -11.24 -7.75 16.91
CA LYS A 264 -11.88 -7.71 18.24
C LYS A 264 -13.40 -7.59 18.18
N ARG A 265 -13.95 -6.93 17.15
CA ARG A 265 -15.41 -6.82 16.95
C ARG A 265 -16.02 -8.09 16.35
N HIS A 266 -15.21 -8.90 15.66
CA HIS A 266 -15.69 -10.03 14.87
C HIS A 266 -15.17 -11.38 15.38
N SER A 267 -14.57 -11.45 16.56
CA SER A 267 -13.98 -12.68 17.10
C SER A 267 -14.28 -12.82 18.59
N ARG A 268 -14.14 -14.03 19.13
CA ARG A 268 -14.36 -14.28 20.56
C ARG A 268 -13.29 -13.60 21.42
N GLU A 269 -12.03 -13.72 20.99
CA GLU A 269 -10.86 -13.16 21.63
C GLU A 269 -9.80 -12.91 20.57
N VAL A 270 -9.00 -11.86 20.73
CA VAL A 270 -7.87 -11.57 19.85
C VAL A 270 -6.67 -11.15 20.67
N LYS A 271 -5.62 -11.98 20.66
CA LYS A 271 -4.27 -11.58 21.09
C LYS A 271 -3.50 -11.09 19.87
N SER A 272 -2.56 -10.16 20.07
CA SER A 272 -1.78 -9.57 18.98
C SER A 272 -0.30 -9.70 19.26
N LEU A 273 0.43 -10.27 18.31
CA LEU A 273 1.89 -10.32 18.28
C LEU A 273 2.38 -9.50 17.08
N SER A 274 3.05 -8.38 17.37
CA SER A 274 3.48 -7.41 16.37
C SER A 274 5.00 -7.40 16.25
N PHE A 275 5.48 -7.40 15.00
CA PHE A 275 6.89 -7.28 14.64
C PHE A 275 7.16 -5.95 13.93
N GLY A 276 8.43 -5.63 13.69
CA GLY A 276 8.82 -4.43 12.92
C GLY A 276 8.29 -4.46 11.48
N ASP A 277 8.04 -3.31 10.87
CA ASP A 277 7.55 -3.27 9.48
C ASP A 277 8.57 -3.89 8.51
N HIS A 278 8.09 -4.72 7.59
CA HIS A 278 8.92 -5.54 6.69
C HIS A 278 9.82 -6.56 7.41
N HIS A 279 9.42 -7.07 8.59
CA HIS A 279 10.15 -8.15 9.28
C HIS A 279 10.16 -9.46 8.48
N PHE A 280 11.31 -10.11 8.43
CA PHE A 280 11.47 -11.49 7.96
C PHE A 280 11.54 -12.42 9.16
N PHE A 281 10.70 -13.45 9.18
CA PHE A 281 10.52 -14.31 10.35
C PHE A 281 11.68 -15.30 10.48
N THR A 282 12.29 -15.33 11.66
CA THR A 282 13.36 -16.26 12.06
C THR A 282 12.79 -17.44 12.85
N GLU A 283 13.55 -18.52 13.00
CA GLU A 283 13.16 -19.67 13.84
C GLU A 283 12.72 -19.28 15.26
N LYS A 284 13.40 -18.31 15.88
CA LYS A 284 13.05 -17.77 17.20
C LYS A 284 11.67 -17.08 17.18
N ASP A 285 11.31 -16.44 16.07
CA ASP A 285 9.99 -15.83 15.92
C ASP A 285 8.90 -16.88 15.85
N TYR A 286 9.11 -18.01 15.15
CA TYR A 286 8.16 -19.13 15.13
C TYR A 286 7.99 -19.76 16.51
N GLN A 287 9.08 -19.94 17.27
CA GLN A 287 9.00 -20.40 18.66
C GLN A 287 8.16 -19.47 19.53
N ARG A 288 8.35 -18.15 19.38
CA ARG A 288 7.56 -17.14 20.07
C ARG A 288 6.09 -17.18 19.64
N ILE A 289 5.81 -17.26 18.33
CA ILE A 289 4.45 -17.37 17.79
C ILE A 289 3.74 -18.60 18.37
N ASN A 290 4.41 -19.75 18.42
CA ASN A 290 3.84 -20.97 19.00
C ASN A 290 3.56 -20.78 20.50
N SER A 291 4.50 -20.21 21.27
CA SER A 291 4.30 -19.94 22.70
C SER A 291 3.08 -19.05 22.96
N GLU A 292 2.95 -17.93 22.24
CA GLU A 292 1.83 -16.99 22.33
C GLU A 292 0.50 -17.64 21.89
N PHE A 293 0.56 -18.53 20.90
CA PHE A 293 -0.59 -19.30 20.45
C PHE A 293 -1.05 -20.31 21.51
N GLN A 294 -0.10 -20.99 22.18
CA GLN A 294 -0.44 -21.94 23.25
C GLN A 294 -1.06 -21.25 24.47
N ASP A 295 -0.65 -20.03 24.78
CA ASP A 295 -1.20 -19.21 25.87
C ASP A 295 -2.66 -18.76 25.65
N ILE A 296 -3.23 -18.96 24.45
CA ILE A 296 -4.68 -18.78 24.24
C ILE A 296 -5.43 -19.97 24.85
N PHE A 297 -6.27 -19.69 25.85
CA PHE A 297 -7.03 -20.69 26.62
C PHE A 297 -8.09 -21.44 25.78
N SER A 298 -8.66 -20.78 24.76
CA SER A 298 -9.69 -21.40 23.92
C SER A 298 -9.13 -22.56 23.10
N ASN A 299 -9.80 -23.72 23.16
CA ASN A 299 -9.51 -24.86 22.27
C ASN A 299 -9.90 -24.58 20.80
N LYS A 300 -10.73 -23.57 20.54
CA LYS A 300 -11.04 -23.08 19.19
C LYS A 300 -10.17 -21.85 18.94
N LYS A 301 -8.92 -22.09 18.56
CA LYS A 301 -7.94 -21.04 18.28
C LYS A 301 -7.26 -21.23 16.92
N ALA A 302 -6.92 -20.12 16.29
CA ALA A 302 -6.22 -20.08 15.02
C ALA A 302 -5.31 -18.83 14.94
N ILE A 303 -4.41 -18.81 13.97
CA ILE A 303 -3.57 -17.64 13.65
C ILE A 303 -4.20 -16.89 12.48
N ILE A 304 -4.21 -15.55 12.56
CA ILE A 304 -4.49 -14.66 11.44
C ILE A 304 -3.23 -13.86 11.11
N ILE A 305 -2.89 -13.81 9.83
CA ILE A 305 -1.82 -12.97 9.29
C ILE A 305 -2.34 -12.06 8.16
N THR A 306 -1.54 -11.06 7.79
CA THR A 306 -1.84 -10.17 6.65
C THR A 306 -1.38 -10.78 5.32
N GLU A 307 -1.94 -10.34 4.18
CA GLU A 307 -1.45 -10.74 2.85
C GLU A 307 0.03 -10.40 2.66
N LYS A 308 0.46 -9.24 3.16
CA LYS A 308 1.86 -8.80 3.10
C LYS A 308 2.78 -9.77 3.85
N ASP A 309 2.38 -10.17 5.06
CA ASP A 309 3.21 -11.05 5.90
C ASP A 309 3.17 -12.50 5.45
N ALA A 310 2.08 -12.94 4.83
CA ALA A 310 1.95 -14.26 4.23
C ALA A 310 3.03 -14.56 3.17
N THR A 311 3.59 -13.52 2.54
CA THR A 311 4.69 -13.68 1.57
C THR A 311 6.04 -14.07 2.18
N LYS A 312 6.18 -13.96 3.51
CA LYS A 312 7.44 -14.15 4.26
C LYS A 312 7.35 -15.24 5.31
N ILE A 313 6.16 -15.80 5.52
CA ILE A 313 5.95 -16.88 6.50
C ILE A 313 6.20 -18.22 5.83
N ASP A 314 6.97 -19.05 6.53
CA ASP A 314 7.14 -20.46 6.27
C ASP A 314 6.04 -21.24 7.01
N LEU A 315 5.17 -21.89 6.25
CA LEU A 315 4.07 -22.66 6.81
C LEU A 315 4.52 -24.00 7.39
N GLU A 316 5.68 -24.53 6.97
CA GLU A 316 6.21 -25.80 7.50
C GLU A 316 6.60 -25.63 8.97
N LEU A 317 7.21 -24.48 9.31
CA LEU A 317 7.57 -24.11 10.68
C LEU A 317 6.36 -23.79 11.58
N MET A 318 5.16 -23.64 11.00
CA MET A 318 3.91 -23.46 11.75
C MET A 318 3.25 -24.81 12.15
N GLY A 319 3.71 -25.93 11.59
CA GLY A 319 3.16 -27.26 11.86
C GLY A 319 1.64 -27.34 11.65
N ASP A 320 0.95 -27.98 12.59
CA ASP A 320 -0.51 -28.19 12.56
C ASP A 320 -1.35 -27.01 13.10
N ILE A 321 -0.73 -25.86 13.38
CA ILE A 321 -1.46 -24.68 13.83
C ILE A 321 -2.33 -24.15 12.68
N PRO A 322 -3.65 -23.95 12.83
CA PRO A 322 -4.46 -23.40 11.75
C PRO A 322 -4.07 -21.95 11.43
N VAL A 323 -3.57 -21.69 10.22
CA VAL A 323 -3.17 -20.35 9.78
C VAL A 323 -4.11 -19.83 8.69
N PHE A 324 -4.65 -18.63 8.91
CA PHE A 324 -5.48 -17.91 7.96
C PHE A 324 -4.84 -16.58 7.54
N ILE A 325 -5.09 -16.19 6.29
CA ILE A 325 -4.90 -14.81 5.84
C ILE A 325 -6.23 -14.09 5.99
N LEU A 326 -6.19 -12.84 6.42
CA LEU A 326 -7.31 -11.90 6.25
C LEU A 326 -7.00 -10.93 5.10
N PRO A 327 -7.50 -11.20 3.88
CA PRO A 327 -7.27 -10.32 2.74
C PRO A 327 -7.98 -8.99 2.93
N ILE A 328 -7.44 -7.96 2.31
CA ILE A 328 -8.08 -6.64 2.26
C ILE A 328 -8.32 -6.22 0.82
N LYS A 329 -9.39 -5.47 0.62
CA LYS A 329 -9.63 -4.65 -0.56
C LYS A 329 -9.84 -3.20 -0.14
N ILE A 330 -9.70 -2.32 -1.11
CA ILE A 330 -10.13 -0.94 -0.95
C ILE A 330 -11.50 -0.80 -1.57
N SER A 331 -12.38 -0.16 -0.83
CA SER A 331 -13.69 0.27 -1.31
C SER A 331 -13.79 1.78 -1.16
N PHE A 332 -14.51 2.41 -2.09
CA PHE A 332 -14.79 3.83 -2.04
C PHE A 332 -16.22 4.05 -1.54
N HIS A 333 -16.47 5.22 -0.96
CA HIS A 333 -17.84 5.62 -0.62
C HIS A 333 -18.64 5.79 -1.92
N LYS A 334 -19.88 5.26 -1.98
CA LYS A 334 -20.65 5.05 -3.23
C LYS A 334 -20.61 6.21 -4.23
N GLN A 335 -20.76 7.45 -3.76
CA GLN A 335 -20.78 8.63 -4.65
C GLN A 335 -19.41 8.93 -5.28
N GLY A 336 -18.30 8.56 -4.62
CA GLY A 336 -16.94 8.82 -5.09
C GLY A 336 -16.34 7.68 -5.94
N GLU A 337 -16.85 6.45 -5.83
CA GLU A 337 -16.28 5.29 -6.53
C GLU A 337 -16.38 5.41 -8.05
N GLU A 338 -17.58 5.69 -8.56
CA GLU A 338 -17.84 5.81 -10.00
C GLU A 338 -17.05 6.97 -10.61
N GLU A 339 -16.99 8.11 -9.92
CA GLU A 339 -16.21 9.25 -10.37
C GLU A 339 -14.71 8.94 -10.37
N PHE A 340 -14.17 8.32 -9.32
CA PHE A 340 -12.76 7.94 -9.26
C PHE A 340 -12.37 7.00 -10.40
N ILE A 341 -13.20 5.99 -10.67
CA ILE A 341 -12.99 5.07 -11.79
C ILE A 341 -13.08 5.82 -13.14
N ARG A 342 -14.03 6.74 -13.28
CA ARG A 342 -14.18 7.56 -14.48
C ARG A 342 -12.93 8.38 -14.77
N GLU A 343 -12.38 9.08 -13.78
CA GLU A 343 -11.13 9.86 -13.93
C GLU A 343 -9.97 8.98 -14.43
N ILE A 344 -9.80 7.79 -13.85
CA ILE A 344 -8.76 6.84 -14.27
C ILE A 344 -8.98 6.39 -15.73
N LYS A 345 -10.21 6.01 -16.09
CA LYS A 345 -10.53 5.53 -17.44
C LYS A 345 -10.45 6.64 -18.49
N GLU A 346 -10.86 7.86 -18.16
CA GLU A 346 -10.73 9.03 -19.03
C GLU A 346 -9.26 9.39 -19.27
N HIS A 347 -8.44 9.35 -18.22
CA HIS A 347 -6.99 9.49 -18.36
C HIS A 347 -6.41 8.48 -19.34
N VAL A 348 -6.69 7.18 -19.15
CA VAL A 348 -6.19 6.13 -20.05
C VAL A 348 -6.68 6.35 -21.50
N ARG A 349 -7.98 6.60 -21.69
CA ARG A 349 -8.58 6.81 -23.02
C ARG A 349 -8.05 8.04 -23.76
N SER A 350 -7.58 9.05 -23.03
CA SER A 350 -7.02 10.26 -23.64
C SER A 350 -5.78 9.97 -24.50
N TYR A 351 -5.04 8.89 -24.21
CA TYR A 351 -3.89 8.46 -25.01
C TYR A 351 -4.29 7.61 -26.21
N THR A 352 -5.35 6.81 -26.10
CA THR A 352 -5.87 5.98 -27.21
C THR A 352 -6.50 6.80 -28.33
N ARG A 353 -6.92 8.04 -28.05
CA ARG A 353 -7.47 8.97 -29.06
C ARG A 353 -6.38 9.74 -29.83
N ILE A 354 -5.14 9.67 -29.38
CA ILE A 354 -3.99 10.39 -29.94
C ILE A 354 -3.12 9.46 -30.82
N SER A 355 -3.23 8.14 -30.63
CA SER A 355 -2.70 7.07 -31.48
C SER A 355 -3.67 6.69 -32.58
#